data_AF-A0A945FM68-F1
#
_entry.id   AF-A0A945FM68-F1
#
_cell.length_a   1.000
_cell.length_b   1.000
_cell.length_c   1.000
_cell.angle_alpha   90.00
_cell.angle_beta   90.00
_cell.angle_gamma   90.00
#
_symmetry.space_group_name_H-M   'P 1'
#
loop_
_entity.id
_entity.type
_entity.pdbx_description
1 polymer ?
#
loop_
_entity_poly.entity_id
_entity_poly.type
_entity_poly.pdbx_seq_one_letter_code
_entity_poly.pdbx_strand_id
1 'polypeptide(L)' 'DMSLSGEIVQQQRSQGRMRESYFFFHMALTDLTTGLALWEENVEIVKQGKKPLMGW' A
#
# COMPACT_ATOMS: atom_id res chain seq x y z
N ASP A 1 14.64 5.55 -21.77
CA ASP A 1 14.72 4.98 -20.42
C ASP A 1 13.40 5.17 -19.68
N MET A 2 13.09 4.31 -18.72
CA MET A 2 11.87 4.42 -17.92
C MET A 2 12.23 4.47 -16.43
N SER A 3 11.47 5.25 -15.68
CA SER A 3 11.58 5.36 -14.23
C SER A 3 10.27 4.95 -13.57
N LEU A 4 10.37 4.13 -12.53
CA LEU A 4 9.25 3.78 -11.69
C LEU A 4 9.41 4.52 -10.36
N SER A 5 8.41 5.33 -10.02
CA SER A 5 8.37 6.11 -8.78
C SER A 5 7.06 5.87 -8.06
N GLY A 6 7.04 6.07 -6.75
CA GLY A 6 5.83 5.86 -5.98
C GLY A 6 6.00 6.10 -4.49
N GLU A 7 4.86 6.09 -3.79
CA GLU A 7 4.76 6.23 -2.34
C GLU A 7 3.96 5.06 -1.77
N ILE A 8 4.40 4.58 -0.60
CA ILE A 8 3.68 3.58 0.18
C ILE A 8 3.22 4.22 1.46
N VAL A 9 1.90 4.31 1.65
CA VAL A 9 1.29 4.80 2.88
C VAL A 9 0.74 3.62 3.66
N GLN A 10 1.17 3.48 4.91
CA GLN A 10 0.66 2.45 5.81
C GLN A 10 -0.18 3.08 6.93
N GLN A 11 -1.40 2.59 7.09
CA GLN A 11 -2.25 2.94 8.22
C GLN A 11 -2.57 1.70 9.04
N GLN A 12 -2.25 1.74 10.32
CA GLN A 12 -2.62 0.67 11.26
C GLN A 12 -3.78 1.13 12.14
N ARG A 13 -4.77 0.26 12.30
CA ARG A 13 -5.87 0.41 13.25
C ARG A 13 -5.90 -0.78 14.19
N SER A 14 -6.08 -0.53 15.47
CA SER A 14 -6.29 -1.59 16.46
C SER A 14 -7.55 -1.31 17.25
N GLN A 15 -8.50 -2.23 17.23
CA GLN A 15 -9.73 -2.15 18.01
C GLN A 15 -9.92 -3.45 18.78
N GLY A 16 -9.75 -3.38 20.10
CA GLY A 16 -9.82 -4.56 20.98
C GLY A 16 -8.83 -5.64 20.56
N ARG A 17 -9.35 -6.79 20.12
CA ARG A 17 -8.55 -7.94 19.64
C ARG A 17 -8.33 -7.97 18.13
N MET A 18 -8.87 -6.99 17.42
CA MET A 18 -8.70 -6.86 15.97
C MET A 18 -7.59 -5.87 15.66
N ARG A 19 -6.70 -6.25 14.75
CA ARG A 19 -5.67 -5.38 14.18
C ARG A 19 -5.87 -5.36 12.67
N GLU A 20 -6.02 -4.17 12.13
CA GLU A 20 -6.14 -3.91 10.71
C GLU A 20 -4.93 -3.10 10.26
N SER A 21 -4.39 -3.46 9.11
CA SER A 21 -3.29 -2.76 8.46
C SER A 21 -3.67 -2.51 7.02
N TYR A 22 -3.83 -1.25 6.68
CA TYR A 22 -4.12 -0.76 5.34
C TYR A 22 -2.81 -0.30 4.73
N PHE A 23 -2.56 -0.73 3.49
CA PHE A 23 -1.43 -0.30 2.68
C PHE A 23 -1.96 0.30 1.39
N PHE A 24 -1.53 1.51 1.08
CA PHE A 24 -1.85 2.20 -0.15
C PHE A 24 -0.57 2.37 -0.95
N PHE A 25 -0.52 1.72 -2.10
CA PHE A 25 0.58 1.80 -3.04
C PHE A 25 0.17 2.76 -4.15
N HIS A 26 0.85 3.90 -4.23
CA HIS A 26 0.70 4.86 -5.33
C HIS A 26 1.93 4.69 -6.21
N MET A 27 1.76 4.26 -7.46
CA MET A 27 2.87 3.98 -8.36
C MET A 27 2.67 4.68 -9.70
N ALA A 28 3.76 5.25 -10.23
CA ALA A 28 3.81 5.94 -11.51
C ALA A 28 5.04 5.50 -12.31
N LEU A 29 4.80 5.09 -13.56
CA LEU A 29 5.83 4.78 -14.54
C LEU A 29 5.96 5.95 -15.51
N THR A 30 7.17 6.51 -15.59
CA THR A 30 7.47 7.70 -16.38
C THR A 30 8.55 7.40 -17.41
N ASP A 31 8.34 7.85 -18.64
CA ASP A 31 9.40 7.89 -19.65
C ASP A 31 10.39 9.00 -19.30
N LEU A 32 11.66 8.65 -19.08
CA LEU A 32 12.69 9.60 -18.69
C LEU A 32 13.12 10.51 -19.84
N THR A 33 12.89 10.10 -21.08
CA THR A 33 13.26 10.89 -22.27
C THR A 33 12.25 12.02 -22.51
N THR A 34 10.96 11.75 -22.27
CA THR A 34 9.88 12.73 -22.50
C THR A 34 9.35 13.38 -21.22
N GLY A 35 9.59 12.77 -20.06
CA GLY A 35 9.05 13.20 -18.76
C GLY A 35 7.57 12.88 -18.56
N LEU A 36 6.93 12.13 -19.47
CA LEU A 36 5.51 11.83 -19.42
C LEU A 36 5.23 10.57 -18.61
N ALA A 37 4.19 10.62 -17.77
CA ALA A 37 3.67 9.45 -17.08
C ALA A 37 2.92 8.56 -18.09
N LEU A 38 3.39 7.31 -18.23
CA LEU A 38 2.81 6.32 -19.11
C LEU A 38 1.74 5.48 -18.41
N TRP A 39 1.86 5.34 -17.10
CA TRP A 39 0.97 4.53 -16.30
C TRP A 39 0.98 4.99 -14.84
N GLU A 40 -0.20 5.00 -14.23
CA GLU A 40 -0.38 5.31 -12.82
C GLU A 40 -1.40 4.31 -12.25
N GLU A 41 -1.08 3.70 -11.11
CA GLU A 41 -2.00 2.82 -10.40
C GLU A 41 -1.97 3.08 -8.91
N ASN A 42 -3.15 2.96 -8.31
CA ASN A 42 -3.37 3.04 -6.87
C ASN A 42 -3.94 1.71 -6.40
N VAL A 43 -3.17 0.97 -5.61
CA VAL A 43 -3.59 -0.33 -5.08
C VAL A 43 -3.75 -0.22 -3.57
N GLU A 44 -4.94 -0.59 -3.08
CA GLU A 44 -5.23 -0.74 -1.66
C GLU A 44 -5.15 -2.21 -1.26
N ILE A 45 -4.34 -2.50 -0.24
CA ILE A 45 -4.23 -3.83 0.35
C ILE A 45 -4.62 -3.75 1.82
N VAL A 46 -5.62 -4.55 2.21
CA VAL A 46 -6.10 -4.64 3.59
C VAL A 46 -5.66 -5.96 4.20
N LYS A 47 -5.00 -5.88 5.36
CA LYS A 47 -4.64 -7.03 6.20
C LYS A 47 -5.35 -6.93 7.54
N GLN A 48 -6.26 -7.85 7.81
CA GLN A 48 -6.95 -7.98 9.09
C GLN A 48 -6.43 -9.21 9.85
N GLY A 49 -6.11 -9.02 11.13
CA GLY A 49 -5.74 -10.09 12.06
C GLY A 49 -6.57 -10.02 13.32
N LYS A 50 -7.08 -11.16 13.79
CA LYS A 50 -7.81 -11.28 15.05
C LYS A 50 -6.96 -12.05 16.06
N LYS A 51 -6.61 -11.43 17.18
CA LYS A 51 -5.94 -12.12 18.28
C LYS A 51 -6.88 -13.20 18.85
N PRO A 52 -6.41 -14.41 19.17
CA PRO A 52 -7.22 -15.46 19.82
C PRO A 52 -7.68 -15.04 21.23
N LEU A 53 -8.69 -15.75 21.77
CA LEU A 53 -9.36 -15.39 23.04
C LEU A 53 -8.58 -15.97 24.22
N MET A 54 -7.98 -17.13 24.00
CA MET A 54 -7.01 -17.81 24.85
C MET A 54 -6.02 -18.54 23.94
N GLY A 55 -4.78 -18.72 24.41
CA GLY A 55 -3.69 -19.35 23.65
C GLY A 55 -2.87 -18.38 22.80
N TRP A 56 -1.82 -18.90 22.17
CA TRP A 56 -0.90 -18.20 21.26
C TRP A 56 -1.33 -18.36 19.80
#